data_AF-A0A4W5K0E2-F1
#
_entry.id   AF-A0A4W5K0E2-F1
#
_cell.length_a   1.000
_cell.length_b   1.000
_cell.length_c   1.000
_cell.angle_alpha   90.00
_cell.angle_beta   90.00
_cell.angle_gamma   90.00
#
_symmetry.space_group_name_H-M   'P 1'
#
loop_
_entity.id
_entity.type
_entity.pdbx_description
1 polymer ?
#
loop_
_entity_poly.entity_id
_entity_poly.type
_entity_poly.pdbx_seq_one_letter_code
_entity_poly.pdbx_strand_id
1 'polypeptide(L)'
;RLLHKKVLSAIAVVLLLVAAESMAARGASRRTKRELMSPLHMGGIRDPFGSYCERRGGCCPGRDDQCTVPYLDTICYCDLFCNRTISDCCPDFWGHCLGISPPFIGNTCGTTGRWECEQYACLIENDVIQAVNRGNYGWRAANYSQFYGMSLDEGLRYRLGTQRPSRTIMSMNEMQLNMDPQNDRLPQYFNAAEKWPGKIHEPLDQGNCAASWAFSTAAVASDRISIQSMGHMTPQLSPQNLISCDTRNQGGCAGGRIDGAWWYMRRIGVVTEECYPFSALQQTPAEVGRCMMQSRSVGRGKRQATARCPSTHTYHNNIYQSTPPYRLSSNEKEIMKEIMDNGPVQAILEVHEDFFVYKSGIYKHTDVSFTKPPHYRKHNTHSVRITGWGEERNYDGTAKRFWIAANSWGKNWGENGYFRIARGENECEIEAFVIGVWGRVTMEDMQSHRHRRRK
;
A
#
# COMPACT_ATOMS: atom_id res chain seq x y z
N ARG A 1 43.92 66.63 15.62
CA ARG A 1 43.73 65.16 15.41
C ARG A 1 42.68 64.50 16.33
N LEU A 2 42.18 65.15 17.39
CA LEU A 2 41.03 64.62 18.17
C LEU A 2 39.64 65.02 17.62
N LEU A 3 39.51 66.10 16.86
CA LEU A 3 38.22 66.48 16.26
C LEU A 3 37.78 65.55 15.11
N HIS A 4 38.71 65.01 14.31
CA HIS A 4 38.36 64.08 13.23
C HIS A 4 37.81 62.74 13.72
N LYS A 5 38.23 62.26 14.89
CA LYS A 5 37.74 60.99 15.45
C LYS A 5 36.31 61.09 16.00
N LYS A 6 35.90 62.27 16.50
CA LYS A 6 34.53 62.48 17.00
C LYS A 6 33.50 62.60 15.88
N VAL A 7 33.87 63.20 14.75
CA VAL A 7 32.98 63.31 13.56
C VAL A 7 32.78 61.95 12.90
N LEU A 8 33.84 61.13 12.78
CA LEU A 8 33.74 59.76 12.25
C LEU A 8 32.90 58.83 13.15
N SER A 9 32.96 59.00 14.48
CA SER A 9 32.12 58.23 15.40
C SER A 9 30.65 58.65 15.36
N ALA A 10 30.35 59.94 15.14
CA ALA A 10 28.98 60.41 15.00
C ALA A 10 28.33 59.95 13.68
N ILE A 11 29.10 59.94 12.57
CA ILE A 11 28.64 59.44 11.28
C ILE A 11 28.38 57.92 11.32
N ALA A 12 29.22 57.16 12.03
CA ALA A 12 29.02 55.71 12.21
C ALA A 12 27.77 55.37 13.03
N VAL A 13 27.44 56.18 14.05
CA VAL A 13 26.24 55.98 14.89
C VAL A 13 24.96 56.34 14.12
N VAL A 14 24.98 57.38 13.27
CA VAL A 14 23.84 57.72 12.41
C VAL A 14 23.63 56.66 11.32
N LEU A 15 24.69 56.10 10.73
CA LEU A 15 24.58 54.98 9.78
C LEU A 15 24.06 53.68 10.43
N LEU A 16 24.38 53.43 11.70
CA LEU A 16 23.84 52.29 12.46
C LEU A 16 22.36 52.48 12.82
N LEU A 17 21.90 53.71 13.06
CA LEU A 17 20.49 54.00 13.34
C LEU A 17 19.62 53.94 12.06
N VAL A 18 20.13 54.40 10.92
CA VAL A 18 19.43 54.29 9.62
C VAL A 18 19.40 52.83 9.12
N ALA A 19 20.42 52.02 9.44
CA ALA A 19 20.39 50.59 9.17
C ALA A 19 19.43 49.82 10.09
N ALA A 20 19.20 50.29 11.32
CA ALA A 20 18.27 49.67 12.26
C ALA A 20 16.79 49.91 11.89
N GLU A 21 16.44 51.08 11.35
CA GLU A 21 15.07 51.35 10.86
C GLU A 21 14.73 50.60 9.55
N SER A 22 15.75 50.25 8.75
CA SER A 22 15.60 49.39 7.56
C SER A 22 15.32 47.92 7.91
N MET A 23 15.66 47.47 9.12
CA MET A 23 15.45 46.08 9.56
C MET A 23 14.18 45.86 10.41
N ALA A 24 13.44 46.92 10.73
CA ALA A 24 12.22 46.86 11.55
C ALA A 24 10.90 46.81 10.75
N ALA A 25 10.95 46.63 9.42
CA ALA A 25 9.77 46.50 8.55
C ALA A 25 9.68 45.13 7.84
N ARG A 26 10.11 44.05 8.51
CA ARG A 26 9.89 42.65 8.07
C ARG A 26 9.60 41.73 9.25
N GLY A 27 8.56 42.06 10.01
CA GLY A 27 7.97 41.16 10.99
C GLY A 27 6.55 40.80 10.57
N ALA A 28 6.38 39.67 9.87
CA ALA A 28 5.25 38.76 10.03
C ALA A 28 5.33 37.58 9.05
N SER A 29 5.00 36.40 9.57
CA SER A 29 4.85 35.12 8.86
C SER A 29 6.15 34.38 8.48
N ARG A 30 6.83 33.85 9.50
CA ARG A 30 7.47 32.54 9.36
C ARG A 30 6.38 31.52 9.03
N ARG A 31 6.12 31.26 7.74
CA ARG A 31 5.40 30.07 7.30
C ARG A 31 6.34 28.89 7.47
N THR A 32 6.13 28.09 8.51
CA THR A 32 6.59 26.70 8.54
C THR A 32 6.16 26.01 7.25
N LYS A 33 7.09 25.34 6.56
CA LYS A 33 6.79 24.42 5.46
C LYS A 33 5.77 23.38 5.96
N ARG A 34 4.48 23.67 5.75
CA ARG A 34 3.42 22.67 5.78
C ARG A 34 3.50 22.00 4.42
N GLU A 35 3.83 20.72 4.44
CA GLU A 35 3.83 19.88 3.25
C GLU A 35 2.49 20.07 2.51
N LEU A 36 2.61 20.31 1.21
CA LEU A 36 1.49 20.47 0.29
C LEU A 36 0.55 19.26 0.43
N MET A 37 -0.66 19.51 0.91
CA MET A 37 -1.75 18.54 0.85
C MET A 37 -2.20 18.38 -0.60
N SER A 38 -2.14 17.16 -1.10
CA SER A 38 -2.95 16.64 -2.21
C SER A 38 -3.01 15.11 -2.06
N PRO A 39 -4.09 14.42 -2.48
CA PRO A 39 -5.06 14.83 -3.51
C PRO A 39 -6.47 15.07 -2.95
N LEU A 40 -7.07 16.19 -3.33
CA LEU A 40 -8.44 16.58 -2.94
C LEU A 40 -9.48 16.41 -4.05
N HIS A 41 -9.16 15.69 -5.14
CA HIS A 41 -10.04 15.66 -6.32
C HIS A 41 -10.35 14.29 -6.92
N MET A 42 -10.35 13.22 -6.12
CA MET A 42 -11.16 12.03 -6.45
C MET A 42 -12.11 11.56 -5.35
N GLY A 43 -12.35 12.39 -4.33
CA GLY A 43 -13.55 12.25 -3.50
C GLY A 43 -13.57 13.16 -2.27
N GLY A 44 -14.59 14.02 -2.22
CA GLY A 44 -15.23 14.30 -0.95
C GLY A 44 -14.56 15.24 0.07
N ILE A 45 -13.81 16.26 -0.35
CA ILE A 45 -14.02 17.58 0.28
C ILE A 45 -14.39 18.55 -0.84
N ARG A 46 -15.67 18.84 -0.92
CA ARG A 46 -16.27 19.76 -1.90
C ARG A 46 -15.81 21.16 -1.54
N ASP A 47 -15.06 21.80 -2.43
CA ASP A 47 -14.79 23.21 -2.31
C ASP A 47 -16.13 23.98 -2.22
N PRO A 48 -16.37 24.88 -1.25
CA PRO A 48 -17.54 25.75 -1.30
C PRO A 48 -17.67 26.39 -2.68
N PHE A 49 -18.80 26.12 -3.33
CA PHE A 49 -19.14 26.78 -4.60
C PHE A 49 -19.16 28.30 -4.39
N GLY A 50 -18.55 29.03 -5.33
CA GLY A 50 -18.50 30.49 -5.28
C GLY A 50 -17.83 31.06 -6.54
N SER A 51 -18.14 32.32 -6.84
CA SER A 51 -17.58 33.08 -7.96
C SER A 51 -16.28 33.76 -7.52
N TYR A 52 -15.19 33.03 -7.40
CA TYR A 52 -13.90 33.56 -6.91
C TYR A 52 -13.16 34.34 -8.00
N CYS A 53 -12.80 33.67 -9.10
CA CYS A 53 -12.14 34.31 -10.24
C CYS A 53 -13.02 35.34 -10.93
N GLU A 54 -14.33 35.08 -10.97
CA GLU A 54 -15.29 36.05 -11.48
C GLU A 54 -15.33 37.33 -10.64
N ARG A 55 -15.41 37.24 -9.30
CA ARG A 55 -15.41 38.42 -8.42
C ARG A 55 -14.10 39.21 -8.44
N ARG A 56 -12.99 38.55 -8.78
CA ARG A 56 -11.69 39.23 -8.97
C ARG A 56 -11.67 40.12 -10.22
N GLY A 57 -12.60 39.93 -11.16
CA GLY A 57 -12.64 40.64 -12.43
C GLY A 57 -11.95 39.89 -13.57
N GLY A 58 -11.81 38.56 -13.45
CA GLY A 58 -11.32 37.70 -14.53
C GLY A 58 -9.95 37.06 -14.27
N CYS A 59 -9.48 36.37 -15.30
CA CYS A 59 -8.38 35.43 -15.23
C CYS A 59 -7.09 36.01 -15.80
N CYS A 60 -5.95 35.71 -15.18
CA CYS A 60 -4.68 36.30 -15.60
C CYS A 60 -4.02 35.46 -16.70
N PRO A 61 -3.50 36.09 -17.76
CA PRO A 61 -2.70 35.38 -18.74
C PRO A 61 -1.35 34.97 -18.14
N GLY A 62 -0.94 33.72 -18.38
CA GLY A 62 0.33 33.19 -17.88
C GLY A 62 0.30 32.85 -16.39
N ARG A 63 1.47 32.76 -15.76
CA ARG A 63 1.64 32.55 -14.32
C ARG A 63 1.76 33.90 -13.63
N ASP A 64 0.90 34.16 -12.66
CA ASP A 64 0.90 35.41 -11.91
C ASP A 64 0.62 35.14 -10.44
N ASP A 65 1.66 35.22 -9.62
CA ASP A 65 1.58 34.92 -8.20
C ASP A 65 0.71 35.94 -7.41
N GLN A 66 0.32 37.07 -8.03
CA GLN A 66 -0.64 38.05 -7.49
C GLN A 66 -2.08 37.77 -7.97
N CYS A 67 -2.27 36.78 -8.84
CA CYS A 67 -3.57 36.37 -9.36
C CYS A 67 -4.32 35.44 -8.43
N THR A 68 -4.53 35.91 -7.19
CA THR A 68 -5.05 35.09 -6.10
C THR A 68 -6.34 35.64 -5.51
N VAL A 69 -7.16 34.75 -4.95
CA VAL A 69 -8.38 35.07 -4.21
C VAL A 69 -8.34 34.36 -2.84
N PRO A 70 -8.78 35.00 -1.75
CA PRO A 70 -8.95 34.32 -0.47
C PRO A 70 -9.94 33.16 -0.58
N TYR A 71 -9.54 32.00 -0.07
CA TYR A 71 -10.33 30.78 -0.10
C TYR A 71 -10.15 30.01 1.22
N LEU A 72 -11.21 30.01 2.04
CA LEU A 72 -11.17 29.54 3.43
C LEU A 72 -9.99 30.21 4.17
N ASP A 73 -9.12 29.42 4.81
CA ASP A 73 -7.92 29.91 5.52
C ASP A 73 -6.68 30.04 4.60
N THR A 74 -6.87 30.02 3.28
CA THR A 74 -5.80 29.97 2.27
C THR A 74 -6.04 30.96 1.13
N ILE A 75 -5.15 30.95 0.13
CA ILE A 75 -5.33 31.65 -1.14
C ILE A 75 -5.43 30.61 -2.26
N CYS A 76 -6.30 30.86 -3.23
CA CYS A 76 -6.39 30.09 -4.47
C CYS A 76 -6.01 30.96 -5.66
N TYR A 77 -5.60 30.36 -6.78
CA TYR A 77 -5.13 31.06 -7.97
C TYR A 77 -6.14 31.04 -9.12
N CYS A 78 -6.16 32.13 -9.90
CA CYS A 78 -7.02 32.37 -11.07
C CYS A 78 -6.21 32.62 -12.37
N ASP A 79 -4.94 32.21 -12.40
CA ASP A 79 -4.07 32.38 -13.56
C ASP A 79 -4.10 31.17 -14.49
N LEU A 80 -3.67 31.33 -15.74
CA LEU A 80 -3.70 30.24 -16.74
C LEU A 80 -2.64 29.14 -16.51
N PHE A 81 -1.82 29.24 -15.46
CA PHE A 81 -0.93 28.18 -15.03
C PHE A 81 -1.66 27.14 -14.16
N CYS A 82 -2.92 27.41 -13.83
CA CYS A 82 -3.72 26.59 -12.96
C CYS A 82 -4.24 25.31 -13.64
N ASN A 83 -3.64 24.17 -13.30
CA ASN A 83 -4.04 22.85 -13.78
C ASN A 83 -4.33 21.93 -12.57
N ARG A 84 -5.62 21.67 -12.30
CA ARG A 84 -6.12 20.97 -11.11
C ARG A 84 -5.68 19.52 -10.94
N THR A 85 -4.84 18.98 -11.82
CA THR A 85 -4.23 17.67 -11.57
C THR A 85 -3.31 17.70 -10.34
N ILE A 86 -2.70 18.86 -10.00
CA ILE A 86 -1.79 19.01 -8.82
C ILE A 86 -1.87 20.43 -8.16
N SER A 87 -2.66 21.40 -8.67
CA SER A 87 -2.54 22.84 -8.30
C SER A 87 -3.67 23.42 -7.41
N ASP A 88 -3.28 24.43 -6.62
CA ASP A 88 -3.98 25.43 -5.78
C ASP A 88 -5.02 26.33 -6.49
N CYS A 89 -5.73 25.79 -7.48
CA CYS A 89 -6.69 26.53 -8.29
C CYS A 89 -7.99 26.87 -7.57
N CYS A 90 -8.49 28.08 -7.84
CA CYS A 90 -9.81 28.48 -7.38
C CYS A 90 -10.92 27.56 -7.95
N PRO A 91 -11.98 27.31 -7.17
CA PRO A 91 -13.05 26.38 -7.55
C PRO A 91 -13.76 26.68 -8.87
N ASP A 92 -13.92 27.96 -9.22
CA ASP A 92 -14.59 28.40 -10.45
C ASP A 92 -13.65 28.57 -11.65
N PHE A 93 -12.35 28.29 -11.51
CA PHE A 93 -11.36 28.53 -12.57
C PHE A 93 -11.70 27.83 -13.90
N TRP A 94 -12.02 26.52 -13.89
CA TRP A 94 -12.31 25.79 -15.14
C TRP A 94 -13.57 26.30 -15.84
N GLY A 95 -14.62 26.59 -15.07
CA GLY A 95 -15.89 27.10 -15.59
C GLY A 95 -15.77 28.53 -16.09
N HIS A 96 -15.11 29.41 -15.34
CA HIS A 96 -15.03 30.84 -15.63
C HIS A 96 -13.87 31.20 -16.57
N CYS A 97 -12.67 30.65 -16.35
CA CYS A 97 -11.46 31.01 -17.08
C CYS A 97 -11.24 30.19 -18.34
N LEU A 98 -11.61 28.91 -18.33
CA LEU A 98 -11.40 28.00 -19.46
C LEU A 98 -12.68 27.68 -20.24
N GLY A 99 -13.86 28.03 -19.70
CA GLY A 99 -15.14 27.69 -20.32
C GLY A 99 -15.40 26.18 -20.41
N ILE A 100 -14.70 25.38 -19.60
CA ILE A 100 -14.83 23.93 -19.57
C ILE A 100 -15.69 23.56 -18.37
N SER A 101 -16.83 22.91 -18.61
CA SER A 101 -17.62 22.30 -17.55
C SER A 101 -16.77 21.22 -16.88
N PRO A 102 -16.52 21.29 -15.55
CA PRO A 102 -15.78 20.25 -14.86
C PRO A 102 -16.47 18.88 -15.03
N PRO A 103 -15.72 17.78 -15.17
CA PRO A 103 -16.30 16.46 -15.33
C PRO A 103 -17.12 16.11 -14.09
N PHE A 104 -18.44 16.08 -14.26
CA PHE A 104 -19.49 15.65 -13.32
C PHE A 104 -19.29 16.05 -11.85
N ILE A 105 -19.90 17.17 -11.46
CA ILE A 105 -20.30 17.41 -10.07
C ILE A 105 -21.82 17.58 -10.08
N GLY A 106 -22.54 16.55 -9.67
CA GLY A 106 -23.97 16.68 -9.38
C GLY A 106 -24.16 17.75 -8.30
N ASN A 107 -25.18 18.60 -8.46
CA ASN A 107 -25.49 19.66 -7.51
C ASN A 107 -25.62 19.09 -6.09
N THR A 108 -24.72 19.49 -5.22
CA THR A 108 -24.63 19.01 -3.83
C THR A 108 -25.53 19.79 -2.89
N CYS A 109 -25.96 20.95 -3.36
CA CYS A 109 -27.01 21.77 -2.79
C CYS A 109 -28.18 21.65 -3.78
N GLY A 110 -29.25 20.99 -3.35
CA GLY A 110 -30.48 20.92 -4.15
C GLY A 110 -30.99 22.34 -4.43
N THR A 111 -31.87 22.50 -5.41
CA THR A 111 -32.50 23.79 -5.76
C THR A 111 -33.27 24.45 -4.60
N THR A 112 -33.45 23.72 -3.49
CA THR A 112 -34.08 24.15 -2.24
C THR A 112 -33.10 24.67 -1.19
N GLY A 113 -31.79 24.73 -1.47
CA GLY A 113 -30.79 25.14 -0.47
C GLY A 113 -30.44 24.05 0.55
N ARG A 114 -30.92 22.81 0.36
CA ARG A 114 -30.59 21.66 1.21
C ARG A 114 -29.39 20.91 0.67
N TRP A 115 -28.45 20.62 1.56
CA TRP A 115 -27.32 19.74 1.26
C TRP A 115 -27.82 18.31 1.05
N GLU A 116 -27.57 17.78 -0.14
CA GLU A 116 -27.74 16.36 -0.41
C GLU A 116 -26.42 15.68 -0.04
N CYS A 117 -26.40 15.10 1.16
CA CYS A 117 -25.27 14.31 1.62
C CYS A 117 -25.11 13.10 0.69
N GLU A 118 -23.87 12.85 0.30
CA GLU A 118 -23.50 11.65 -0.42
C GLU A 118 -23.83 10.42 0.42
N GLN A 119 -24.48 9.42 -0.17
CA GLN A 119 -24.90 8.21 0.55
C GLN A 119 -23.80 7.14 0.62
N TYR A 120 -22.67 7.35 -0.06
CA TYR A 120 -21.55 6.42 -0.05
C TYR A 120 -20.72 6.60 1.22
N ALA A 121 -20.48 5.50 1.93
CA ALA A 121 -19.57 5.49 3.06
C ALA A 121 -18.15 5.84 2.58
N CYS A 122 -17.46 6.75 3.27
CA CYS A 122 -16.05 7.01 3.02
C CYS A 122 -15.19 5.83 3.50
N LEU A 123 -14.11 5.51 2.81
CA LEU A 123 -13.17 4.48 3.26
C LEU A 123 -12.45 4.88 4.55
N ILE A 124 -12.11 6.17 4.66
CA ILE A 124 -11.45 6.74 5.83
C ILE A 124 -12.45 7.62 6.56
N GLU A 125 -13.03 7.08 7.62
CA GLU A 125 -13.95 7.83 8.48
C GLU A 125 -13.26 8.28 9.77
N ASN A 126 -13.29 9.58 10.03
CA ASN A 126 -12.63 10.18 11.19
C ASN A 126 -13.27 9.75 12.51
N ASP A 127 -14.56 9.42 12.51
CA ASP A 127 -15.27 8.94 13.70
C ASP A 127 -14.80 7.52 14.10
N VAL A 128 -14.59 6.61 13.14
CA VAL A 128 -13.99 5.28 13.37
C VAL A 128 -12.59 5.44 13.95
N ILE A 129 -11.75 6.30 13.35
CA ILE A 129 -10.39 6.56 13.85
C ILE A 129 -10.43 7.05 15.31
N GLN A 130 -11.30 8.00 15.63
CA GLN A 130 -11.42 8.53 16.98
C GLN A 130 -11.98 7.50 17.96
N ALA A 131 -12.98 6.71 17.55
CA ALA A 131 -13.58 5.67 18.38
C ALA A 131 -12.55 4.59 18.75
N VAL A 132 -11.80 4.09 17.77
CA VAL A 132 -10.73 3.11 18.00
C VAL A 132 -9.66 3.68 18.92
N ASN A 133 -9.22 4.93 18.70
CA ASN A 133 -8.15 5.54 19.49
C ASN A 133 -8.57 5.93 20.91
N ARG A 134 -9.86 6.21 21.14
CA ARG A 134 -10.42 6.43 22.50
C ARG A 134 -10.64 5.11 23.24
N GLY A 135 -10.96 4.04 22.50
CA GLY A 135 -11.14 2.70 23.04
C GLY A 135 -9.84 2.01 23.44
N ASN A 136 -9.96 0.98 24.27
CA ASN A 136 -8.83 0.13 24.67
C ASN A 136 -8.81 -1.20 23.88
N TYR A 137 -8.78 -1.11 22.55
CA TYR A 137 -8.85 -2.27 21.66
C TYR A 137 -7.49 -2.96 21.42
N GLY A 138 -6.38 -2.39 21.91
CA GLY A 138 -5.02 -2.95 21.73
C GLY A 138 -4.32 -2.56 20.43
N TRP A 139 -4.96 -1.74 19.60
CA TRP A 139 -4.36 -1.15 18.39
C TRP A 139 -4.75 0.33 18.24
N ARG A 140 -4.12 1.02 17.29
CA ARG A 140 -4.31 2.43 17.00
C ARG A 140 -4.64 2.64 15.53
N ALA A 141 -5.51 3.60 15.26
CA ALA A 141 -5.95 3.96 13.93
C ALA A 141 -5.33 5.29 13.48
N ALA A 142 -5.07 5.44 12.18
CA ALA A 142 -4.60 6.66 11.56
C ALA A 142 -5.21 6.85 10.15
N ASN A 143 -5.08 8.07 9.64
CA ASN A 143 -5.45 8.41 8.28
C ASN A 143 -4.29 8.16 7.30
N TYR A 144 -4.64 7.89 6.04
CA TYR A 144 -3.67 7.67 4.97
C TYR A 144 -4.07 8.44 3.72
N SER A 145 -3.16 9.29 3.22
CA SER A 145 -3.41 10.10 2.02
C SER A 145 -3.72 9.27 0.78
N GLN A 146 -3.15 8.08 0.67
CA GLN A 146 -3.40 7.14 -0.45
C GLN A 146 -4.84 6.59 -0.51
N PHE A 147 -5.65 6.85 0.51
CA PHE A 147 -7.06 6.45 0.59
C PHE A 147 -8.02 7.65 0.58
N TYR A 148 -7.52 8.88 0.48
CA TYR A 148 -8.37 10.07 0.50
C TYR A 148 -9.28 10.13 -0.72
N GLY A 149 -10.56 10.39 -0.43
CA GLY A 149 -11.65 10.43 -1.40
C GLY A 149 -12.15 9.09 -1.91
N MET A 150 -11.57 7.99 -1.48
CA MET A 150 -12.10 6.68 -1.82
C MET A 150 -13.36 6.39 -0.98
N SER A 151 -14.42 5.92 -1.62
CA SER A 151 -15.54 5.29 -0.92
C SER A 151 -15.14 3.92 -0.36
N LEU A 152 -15.86 3.44 0.65
CA LEU A 152 -15.66 2.10 1.23
C LEU A 152 -15.78 1.03 0.14
N ASP A 153 -16.74 1.16 -0.77
CA ASP A 153 -16.94 0.25 -1.89
C ASP A 153 -15.75 0.22 -2.86
N GLU A 154 -15.18 1.38 -3.17
CA GLU A 154 -13.97 1.46 -3.98
C GLU A 154 -12.77 0.88 -3.26
N GLY A 155 -12.64 1.11 -1.95
CA GLY A 155 -11.59 0.52 -1.12
C GLY A 155 -11.63 -1.00 -1.16
N LEU A 156 -12.80 -1.58 -0.91
CA LEU A 156 -13.01 -3.02 -0.99
C LEU A 156 -12.74 -3.54 -2.41
N ARG A 157 -13.20 -2.82 -3.44
CA ARG A 157 -13.05 -3.24 -4.84
C ARG A 157 -11.62 -3.20 -5.34
N TYR A 158 -10.85 -2.16 -4.99
CA TYR A 158 -9.52 -1.92 -5.56
C TYR A 158 -8.38 -2.43 -4.67
N ARG A 159 -8.57 -2.50 -3.35
CA ARG A 159 -7.51 -2.95 -2.43
C ARG A 159 -7.64 -4.42 -2.04
N LEU A 160 -8.85 -5.01 -2.12
CA LEU A 160 -9.10 -6.40 -1.73
C LEU A 160 -9.40 -7.26 -2.96
N GLY A 161 -8.37 -7.96 -3.42
CA GLY A 161 -8.40 -8.68 -4.70
C GLY A 161 -8.45 -10.20 -4.60
N THR A 162 -8.49 -10.77 -3.41
CA THR A 162 -8.39 -12.22 -3.27
C THR A 162 -9.79 -12.81 -3.25
N GLN A 163 -10.07 -13.72 -4.19
CA GLN A 163 -11.33 -14.47 -4.18
C GLN A 163 -11.28 -15.57 -3.13
N ARG A 164 -12.38 -15.74 -2.39
CA ARG A 164 -12.52 -16.81 -1.41
C ARG A 164 -12.35 -18.18 -2.09
N PRO A 165 -11.51 -19.08 -1.56
CA PRO A 165 -11.33 -20.41 -2.14
C PRO A 165 -12.65 -21.20 -2.15
N SER A 166 -12.82 -22.07 -3.15
CA SER A 166 -14.00 -22.94 -3.21
C SER A 166 -14.01 -23.95 -2.07
N ARG A 167 -15.18 -24.51 -1.74
CA ARG A 167 -15.31 -25.53 -0.68
C ARG A 167 -14.35 -26.71 -0.88
N THR A 168 -14.13 -27.15 -2.11
CA THR A 168 -13.20 -28.24 -2.45
C THR A 168 -11.74 -27.87 -2.16
N ILE A 169 -11.36 -26.61 -2.36
CA ILE A 169 -10.01 -26.12 -2.04
C ILE A 169 -9.85 -25.96 -0.54
N MET A 170 -10.88 -25.43 0.14
CA MET A 170 -10.95 -25.37 1.59
C MET A 170 -11.02 -26.75 2.26
N SER A 171 -11.22 -27.83 1.51
CA SER A 171 -11.20 -29.21 2.00
C SER A 171 -10.00 -30.00 1.49
N MET A 172 -8.99 -29.33 0.91
CA MET A 172 -7.75 -30.00 0.52
C MET A 172 -7.05 -30.58 1.76
N ASN A 173 -6.43 -31.75 1.57
CA ASN A 173 -5.64 -32.38 2.62
C ASN A 173 -4.57 -31.42 3.14
N GLU A 174 -4.55 -31.30 4.45
CA GLU A 174 -3.57 -30.50 5.17
C GLU A 174 -2.28 -31.30 5.29
N MET A 175 -1.15 -30.62 5.08
CA MET A 175 0.14 -31.20 5.35
C MET A 175 0.34 -31.23 6.87
N GLN A 176 0.32 -32.43 7.43
CA GLN A 176 0.59 -32.65 8.85
C GLN A 176 2.09 -32.51 9.10
N LEU A 177 2.46 -31.56 9.94
CA LEU A 177 3.84 -31.44 10.42
C LEU A 177 3.99 -32.32 11.66
N ASN A 178 4.92 -33.28 11.63
CA ASN A 178 5.27 -34.06 12.81
C ASN A 178 6.00 -33.16 13.80
N MET A 179 5.25 -32.60 14.74
CA MET A 179 5.78 -31.80 15.84
C MET A 179 6.19 -32.74 16.98
N ASP A 180 7.47 -32.74 17.35
CA ASP A 180 7.96 -33.37 18.56
C ASP A 180 7.86 -32.38 19.73
N PRO A 181 7.00 -32.61 20.75
CA PRO A 181 6.84 -31.69 21.86
C PRO A 181 8.13 -31.43 22.67
N GLN A 182 9.10 -32.35 22.64
CA GLN A 182 10.36 -32.20 23.36
C GLN A 182 11.41 -31.43 22.56
N ASN A 183 11.46 -31.65 21.24
CA ASN A 183 12.49 -31.09 20.36
C ASN A 183 12.05 -29.81 19.62
N ASP A 184 10.77 -29.67 19.29
CA ASP A 184 10.24 -28.53 18.55
C ASP A 184 9.74 -27.42 19.48
N ARG A 185 10.67 -26.86 20.28
CA ARG A 185 10.39 -25.70 21.12
C ARG A 185 10.33 -24.43 20.29
N LEU A 186 9.11 -23.96 20.04
CA LEU A 186 8.86 -22.71 19.34
C LEU A 186 9.18 -21.49 20.24
N PRO A 187 9.96 -20.50 19.77
CA PRO A 187 10.24 -19.29 20.55
C PRO A 187 8.98 -18.42 20.70
N GLN A 188 8.94 -17.58 21.74
CA GLN A 188 7.85 -16.62 21.96
C GLN A 188 7.78 -15.55 20.87
N TYR A 189 8.94 -15.15 20.33
CA TYR A 189 9.06 -14.19 19.24
C TYR A 189 9.88 -14.78 18.10
N PHE A 190 9.43 -14.53 16.88
CA PHE A 190 10.16 -14.90 15.68
C PHE A 190 9.87 -13.90 14.57
N ASN A 191 10.92 -13.51 13.86
CA ASN A 191 10.83 -12.69 12.66
C ASN A 191 11.71 -13.27 11.56
N ALA A 192 11.12 -13.62 10.41
CA ALA A 192 11.85 -14.21 9.30
C ALA A 192 12.95 -13.28 8.76
N ALA A 193 12.77 -11.96 8.82
CA ALA A 193 13.77 -11.00 8.35
C ALA A 193 15.03 -10.99 9.24
N GLU A 194 14.85 -11.26 10.55
CA GLU A 194 15.95 -11.39 11.50
C GLU A 194 16.68 -12.73 11.34
N LYS A 195 15.93 -13.83 11.17
CA LYS A 195 16.53 -15.16 10.96
C LYS A 195 17.26 -15.29 9.61
N TRP A 196 16.72 -14.68 8.56
CA TRP A 196 17.29 -14.73 7.22
C TRP A 196 17.54 -13.33 6.63
N PRO A 197 18.56 -12.60 7.13
CA PRO A 197 18.88 -11.26 6.64
C PRO A 197 19.12 -11.23 5.13
N GLY A 198 18.52 -10.23 4.47
CA GLY A 198 18.62 -10.02 3.02
C GLY A 198 17.88 -11.04 2.15
N LYS A 199 17.05 -11.93 2.73
CA LYS A 199 16.28 -12.94 1.99
C LYS A 199 14.77 -12.73 2.08
N ILE A 200 14.31 -11.81 2.92
CA ILE A 200 12.91 -11.40 3.03
C ILE A 200 12.74 -10.07 2.33
N HIS A 201 11.90 -10.02 1.32
CA HIS A 201 11.68 -8.82 0.52
C HIS A 201 10.65 -7.91 1.16
N GLU A 202 10.81 -6.61 0.95
CA GLU A 202 9.93 -5.59 1.50
C GLU A 202 8.53 -5.58 0.85
N PRO A 203 7.49 -5.15 1.58
CA PRO A 203 6.15 -4.99 1.03
C PRO A 203 6.11 -4.03 -0.17
N LEU A 204 5.47 -4.48 -1.26
CA LEU A 204 5.17 -3.65 -2.43
C LEU A 204 3.78 -3.00 -2.30
N ASP A 205 3.46 -2.04 -3.18
CA ASP A 205 2.15 -1.41 -3.26
C ASP A 205 1.40 -1.84 -4.52
N GLN A 206 0.24 -2.45 -4.35
CA GLN A 206 -0.65 -2.86 -5.43
C GLN A 206 -1.45 -1.71 -6.04
N GLY A 207 -1.36 -0.50 -5.48
CA GLY A 207 -2.14 0.66 -5.94
C GLY A 207 -3.64 0.35 -5.94
N ASN A 208 -4.37 0.90 -6.93
CA ASN A 208 -5.80 0.66 -7.11
C ASN A 208 -6.08 -0.53 -8.04
N CYS A 209 -5.33 -1.62 -7.86
CA CYS A 209 -5.53 -2.89 -8.55
C CYS A 209 -5.82 -3.97 -7.52
N ALA A 210 -6.94 -4.69 -7.68
CA ALA A 210 -7.35 -5.76 -6.78
C ALA A 210 -6.49 -7.02 -7.02
N ALA A 211 -5.20 -6.95 -6.70
CA ALA A 211 -4.20 -7.94 -7.04
C ALA A 211 -3.46 -8.52 -5.84
N SER A 212 -4.00 -8.40 -4.62
CA SER A 212 -3.36 -8.97 -3.43
C SER A 212 -3.02 -10.46 -3.56
N TRP A 213 -3.86 -11.21 -4.29
CA TRP A 213 -3.60 -12.61 -4.67
C TRP A 213 -2.27 -12.81 -5.41
N ALA A 214 -1.91 -11.90 -6.32
CA ALA A 214 -0.67 -11.96 -7.08
C ALA A 214 0.52 -11.45 -6.27
N PHE A 215 0.34 -10.34 -5.55
CA PHE A 215 1.38 -9.72 -4.73
C PHE A 215 1.86 -10.63 -3.60
N SER A 216 0.93 -11.21 -2.83
CA SER A 216 1.29 -12.11 -1.73
C SER A 216 1.90 -13.43 -2.25
N THR A 217 1.42 -13.96 -3.38
CA THR A 217 2.00 -15.14 -4.04
C THR A 217 3.44 -14.88 -4.47
N ALA A 218 3.69 -13.78 -5.19
CA ALA A 218 5.02 -13.41 -5.65
C ALA A 218 5.97 -13.14 -4.48
N ALA A 219 5.50 -12.44 -3.43
CA ALA A 219 6.30 -12.15 -2.24
C ALA A 219 6.72 -13.42 -1.48
N VAL A 220 5.80 -14.35 -1.22
CA VAL A 220 6.12 -15.64 -0.57
C VAL A 220 7.11 -16.44 -1.42
N ALA A 221 6.86 -16.55 -2.74
CA ALA A 221 7.76 -17.29 -3.62
C ALA A 221 9.17 -16.68 -3.68
N SER A 222 9.28 -15.34 -3.69
CA SER A 222 10.55 -14.61 -3.65
C SER A 222 11.37 -14.99 -2.43
N ASP A 223 10.74 -14.94 -1.25
CA ASP A 223 11.42 -15.24 0.02
C ASP A 223 11.79 -16.71 0.13
N ARG A 224 10.88 -17.62 -0.25
CA ARG A 224 11.11 -19.07 -0.23
C ARG A 224 12.27 -19.46 -1.13
N ILE A 225 12.34 -18.94 -2.36
CA ILE A 225 13.48 -19.17 -3.26
C ILE A 225 14.77 -18.60 -2.66
N SER A 226 14.71 -17.45 -2.00
CA SER A 226 15.87 -16.82 -1.37
C SER A 226 16.43 -17.64 -0.21
N ILE A 227 15.55 -18.11 0.68
CA ILE A 227 15.88 -18.96 1.81
C ILE A 227 16.44 -20.30 1.34
N GLN A 228 15.72 -20.99 0.44
CA GLN A 228 16.06 -22.34 0.00
C GLN A 228 17.27 -22.38 -0.94
N SER A 229 17.59 -21.25 -1.60
CA SER A 229 18.86 -21.09 -2.30
C SER A 229 20.04 -20.73 -1.39
N MET A 230 19.84 -20.70 -0.06
CA MET A 230 20.83 -20.25 0.92
C MET A 230 21.37 -18.83 0.63
N GLY A 231 20.58 -17.98 -0.03
CA GLY A 231 20.99 -16.64 -0.46
C GLY A 231 21.87 -16.57 -1.70
N HIS A 232 22.10 -17.68 -2.40
CA HIS A 232 22.74 -17.65 -3.71
C HIS A 232 21.92 -16.86 -4.74
N MET A 233 20.60 -16.82 -4.55
CA MET A 233 19.66 -16.09 -5.37
C MET A 233 18.72 -15.33 -4.44
N THR A 234 18.45 -14.06 -4.73
CA THR A 234 17.48 -13.25 -3.97
C THR A 234 16.54 -12.51 -4.92
N PRO A 235 15.73 -13.25 -5.72
CA PRO A 235 14.90 -12.63 -6.74
C PRO A 235 13.63 -12.06 -6.11
N GLN A 236 13.39 -10.77 -6.27
CA GLN A 236 12.06 -10.18 -6.07
C GLN A 236 11.23 -10.48 -7.31
N LEU A 237 10.23 -11.37 -7.20
CA LEU A 237 9.40 -11.82 -8.31
C LEU A 237 8.31 -10.81 -8.64
N SER A 238 7.94 -10.69 -9.92
CA SER A 238 7.00 -9.67 -10.37
C SER A 238 5.54 -10.10 -10.17
N PRO A 239 4.74 -9.35 -9.40
CA PRO A 239 3.29 -9.53 -9.37
C PRO A 239 2.65 -9.20 -10.72
N GLN A 240 3.19 -8.25 -11.50
CA GLN A 240 2.64 -7.85 -12.80
C GLN A 240 2.59 -9.00 -13.80
N ASN A 241 3.60 -9.87 -13.82
CA ASN A 241 3.58 -11.08 -14.65
C ASN A 241 2.39 -11.97 -14.28
N LEU A 242 2.06 -12.18 -13.00
CA LEU A 242 0.87 -12.95 -12.62
C LEU A 242 -0.40 -12.23 -13.08
N ILE A 243 -0.52 -10.94 -12.78
CA ILE A 243 -1.70 -10.12 -13.11
C ILE A 243 -2.00 -10.13 -14.61
N SER A 244 -0.98 -9.98 -15.45
CA SER A 244 -1.14 -9.88 -16.91
C SER A 244 -1.18 -11.24 -17.62
N CYS A 245 -0.52 -12.28 -17.09
CA CYS A 245 -0.29 -13.53 -17.82
C CYS A 245 -0.96 -14.76 -17.23
N ASP A 246 -1.34 -14.77 -15.96
CA ASP A 246 -2.19 -15.81 -15.40
C ASP A 246 -3.65 -15.42 -15.65
N THR A 247 -4.21 -15.81 -16.80
CA THR A 247 -5.54 -15.39 -17.26
C THR A 247 -6.62 -16.47 -17.11
N ARG A 248 -6.25 -17.68 -16.66
CA ARG A 248 -7.20 -18.81 -16.57
C ARG A 248 -8.00 -18.74 -15.27
N ASN A 249 -9.25 -18.28 -15.37
CA ASN A 249 -10.13 -18.05 -14.21
C ASN A 249 -9.55 -17.02 -13.22
N GLN A 250 -8.84 -16.03 -13.76
CA GLN A 250 -8.25 -14.92 -13.02
C GLN A 250 -8.70 -13.62 -13.65
N GLY A 251 -8.99 -12.61 -12.82
CA GLY A 251 -9.49 -11.30 -13.25
C GLY A 251 -8.42 -10.22 -13.28
N GLY A 252 -7.14 -10.54 -13.10
CA GLY A 252 -6.08 -9.55 -13.00
C GLY A 252 -6.35 -8.58 -11.84
N CYS A 253 -6.65 -7.32 -12.17
CA CYS A 253 -7.01 -6.27 -11.21
C CYS A 253 -8.48 -6.25 -10.78
N ALA A 254 -9.32 -7.13 -11.33
CA ALA A 254 -10.67 -7.38 -10.84
C ALA A 254 -10.71 -8.49 -9.77
N GLY A 255 -9.54 -8.99 -9.34
CA GLY A 255 -9.40 -10.05 -8.36
C GLY A 255 -8.98 -11.38 -8.96
N GLY A 256 -8.51 -12.27 -8.11
CA GLY A 256 -7.98 -13.57 -8.51
C GLY A 256 -7.88 -14.54 -7.35
N ARG A 257 -7.62 -15.79 -7.70
CA ARG A 257 -7.54 -16.92 -6.77
C ARG A 257 -6.10 -17.34 -6.57
N ILE A 258 -5.75 -17.63 -5.31
CA ILE A 258 -4.39 -18.03 -4.95
C ILE A 258 -4.02 -19.44 -5.43
N ASP A 259 -5.01 -20.35 -5.57
CA ASP A 259 -4.77 -21.69 -6.09
C ASP A 259 -4.36 -21.68 -7.57
N GLY A 260 -5.00 -20.82 -8.37
CA GLY A 260 -4.61 -20.55 -9.75
C GLY A 260 -3.20 -19.97 -9.85
N ALA A 261 -2.90 -18.99 -8.99
CA ALA A 261 -1.60 -18.32 -8.95
C ALA A 261 -0.46 -19.30 -8.63
N TRP A 262 -0.64 -20.17 -7.62
CA TRP A 262 0.36 -21.19 -7.29
C TRP A 262 0.49 -22.27 -8.36
N TRP A 263 -0.61 -22.62 -9.04
CA TRP A 263 -0.55 -23.51 -10.20
C TRP A 263 0.26 -22.89 -11.33
N TYR A 264 0.08 -21.59 -11.59
CA TYR A 264 0.88 -20.83 -12.56
C TYR A 264 2.35 -20.80 -12.17
N MET A 265 2.67 -20.49 -10.90
CA MET A 265 4.03 -20.51 -10.37
C MET A 265 4.72 -21.86 -10.54
N ARG A 266 4.00 -22.96 -10.32
CA ARG A 266 4.51 -24.32 -10.54
C ARG A 266 4.75 -24.60 -12.03
N ARG A 267 3.77 -24.33 -12.89
CA ARG A 267 3.77 -24.79 -14.29
C ARG A 267 4.48 -23.88 -15.26
N ILE A 268 4.39 -22.58 -15.05
CA ILE A 268 4.89 -21.52 -15.93
C ILE A 268 6.03 -20.78 -15.26
N GLY A 269 5.82 -20.32 -14.03
CA GLY A 269 6.73 -19.44 -13.32
C GLY A 269 6.67 -18.00 -13.81
N VAL A 270 7.40 -17.11 -13.13
CA VAL A 270 7.39 -15.66 -13.39
C VAL A 270 8.81 -15.10 -13.44
N VAL A 271 8.96 -13.92 -14.05
CA VAL A 271 10.21 -13.15 -13.99
C VAL A 271 10.30 -12.28 -12.72
N THR A 272 11.42 -11.58 -12.57
CA THR A 272 11.63 -10.61 -11.49
C THR A 272 10.85 -9.31 -11.71
N GLU A 273 10.59 -8.59 -10.63
CA GLU A 273 10.01 -7.25 -10.62
C GLU A 273 10.85 -6.26 -11.44
N GLU A 274 12.18 -6.40 -11.42
CA GLU A 274 13.08 -5.60 -12.25
C GLU A 274 12.83 -5.80 -13.76
N CYS A 275 12.45 -7.01 -14.16
CA CYS A 275 12.18 -7.38 -15.55
C CYS A 275 10.79 -6.94 -16.01
N TYR A 276 9.76 -7.16 -15.18
CA TYR A 276 8.39 -6.80 -15.48
C TYR A 276 7.76 -6.02 -14.31
N PRO A 277 8.09 -4.74 -14.14
CA PRO A 277 7.66 -3.95 -12.99
C PRO A 277 6.15 -3.71 -12.99
N PHE A 278 5.59 -3.63 -11.80
CA PHE A 278 4.19 -3.26 -11.60
C PHE A 278 3.91 -1.81 -11.98
N SER A 279 2.83 -1.59 -12.73
CA SER A 279 2.37 -0.25 -13.13
C SER A 279 0.90 -0.07 -12.76
N ALA A 280 0.63 0.77 -11.77
CA ALA A 280 -0.72 1.04 -11.28
C ALA A 280 -1.58 1.87 -12.25
N LEU A 281 -0.98 2.54 -13.25
CA LEU A 281 -1.63 3.58 -14.06
C LEU A 281 -2.47 3.06 -15.24
N GLN A 282 -2.43 1.76 -15.56
CA GLN A 282 -2.98 1.22 -16.80
C GLN A 282 -4.30 0.44 -16.63
N GLN A 283 -5.06 0.57 -15.54
CA GLN A 283 -5.92 -0.55 -15.13
C GLN A 283 -7.38 -0.15 -14.89
N THR A 284 -8.05 0.32 -15.95
CA THR A 284 -9.46 -0.06 -16.12
C THR A 284 -9.54 -1.57 -16.40
N PRO A 285 -10.65 -2.28 -16.08
CA PRO A 285 -10.78 -3.71 -16.37
C PRO A 285 -10.56 -4.11 -17.84
N ALA A 286 -10.70 -3.17 -18.77
CA ALA A 286 -10.43 -3.35 -20.20
C ALA A 286 -8.94 -3.29 -20.56
N GLU A 287 -8.08 -2.84 -19.65
CA GLU A 287 -6.66 -2.59 -19.84
C GLU A 287 -5.78 -3.42 -18.89
N VAL A 288 -6.22 -4.61 -18.47
CA VAL A 288 -5.27 -5.58 -17.91
C VAL A 288 -4.19 -5.80 -18.97
N GLY A 289 -3.04 -5.14 -18.78
CA GLY A 289 -2.04 -4.98 -19.82
C GLY A 289 -1.71 -6.32 -20.42
N ARG A 290 -1.73 -6.41 -21.76
CA ARG A 290 -1.48 -7.64 -22.50
C ARG A 290 -0.25 -8.33 -21.92
N CYS A 291 -0.34 -9.63 -21.65
CA CYS A 291 0.80 -10.41 -21.20
C CYS A 291 2.02 -10.19 -22.11
N MET A 292 3.06 -9.54 -21.58
CA MET A 292 4.30 -9.24 -22.32
C MET A 292 5.38 -10.31 -22.13
N MET A 293 5.16 -11.26 -21.20
CA MET A 293 6.10 -12.33 -20.90
C MET A 293 5.59 -13.68 -21.38
N GLN A 294 6.39 -14.36 -22.19
CA GLN A 294 6.11 -15.71 -22.66
C GLN A 294 7.25 -16.64 -22.28
N SER A 295 6.95 -17.93 -22.10
CA SER A 295 7.96 -18.93 -21.78
C SER A 295 7.75 -20.25 -22.55
N ARG A 296 8.87 -20.91 -22.85
CA ARG A 296 8.90 -22.24 -23.46
C ARG A 296 9.49 -23.26 -22.51
N SER A 297 9.11 -24.53 -22.66
CA SER A 297 9.74 -25.61 -21.89
C SER A 297 11.14 -25.90 -22.43
N VAL A 298 12.08 -26.16 -21.53
CA VAL A 298 13.47 -26.56 -21.86
C VAL A 298 13.80 -27.96 -21.34
N GLY A 299 12.76 -28.78 -21.10
CA GLY A 299 12.92 -30.13 -20.54
C GLY A 299 12.99 -30.16 -19.01
N ARG A 300 12.86 -31.37 -18.44
CA ARG A 300 12.82 -31.62 -16.98
C ARG A 300 11.82 -30.74 -16.21
N GLY A 301 10.81 -30.20 -16.88
CA GLY A 301 9.84 -29.25 -16.31
C GLY A 301 10.36 -27.82 -16.11
N LYS A 302 11.60 -27.48 -16.46
CA LYS A 302 12.13 -26.10 -16.41
C LYS A 302 11.55 -25.26 -17.56
N ARG A 303 11.51 -23.94 -17.38
CA ARG A 303 11.09 -22.99 -18.41
C ARG A 303 12.11 -21.88 -18.64
N GLN A 304 12.08 -21.32 -19.83
CA GLN A 304 12.90 -20.18 -20.24
C GLN A 304 12.00 -19.14 -20.90
N ALA A 305 12.21 -17.86 -20.57
CA ALA A 305 11.52 -16.77 -21.24
C ALA A 305 11.89 -16.70 -22.72
N THR A 306 10.90 -16.45 -23.57
CA THR A 306 11.07 -16.25 -25.02
C THR A 306 11.00 -14.78 -25.42
N ALA A 307 10.52 -13.91 -24.53
CA ALA A 307 10.46 -12.47 -24.71
C ALA A 307 11.54 -11.75 -23.90
N ARG A 308 11.91 -10.54 -24.34
CA ARG A 308 12.73 -9.62 -23.54
C ARG A 308 11.90 -9.03 -22.40
N CYS A 309 12.58 -8.57 -21.36
CA CYS A 309 11.94 -7.84 -20.27
C CYS A 309 11.20 -6.60 -20.80
N PRO A 310 9.97 -6.34 -20.33
CA PRO A 310 9.28 -5.07 -20.58
C PRO A 310 10.04 -3.86 -20.04
N SER A 311 10.74 -4.04 -18.92
CA SER A 311 11.65 -3.03 -18.38
C SER A 311 12.87 -2.87 -19.27
N THR A 312 13.26 -1.62 -19.53
CA THR A 312 14.50 -1.26 -20.23
C THR A 312 15.73 -1.32 -19.32
N HIS A 313 15.53 -1.45 -18.01
CA HIS A 313 16.62 -1.41 -17.02
C HIS A 313 17.37 -2.73 -16.88
N THR A 314 16.80 -3.84 -17.38
CA THR A 314 17.41 -5.15 -17.22
C THR A 314 17.16 -6.05 -18.42
N TYR A 315 18.15 -6.89 -18.72
CA TYR A 315 18.04 -7.94 -19.73
C TYR A 315 17.83 -9.33 -19.11
N HIS A 316 17.82 -9.42 -17.78
CA HIS A 316 17.69 -10.68 -17.05
C HIS A 316 16.22 -11.13 -16.98
N ASN A 317 15.83 -11.99 -17.92
CA ASN A 317 14.48 -12.55 -18.03
C ASN A 317 14.37 -13.99 -17.47
N ASN A 318 15.15 -14.31 -16.43
CA ASN A 318 15.11 -15.63 -15.80
C ASN A 318 13.69 -15.93 -15.27
N ILE A 319 13.18 -17.13 -15.53
CA ILE A 319 11.88 -17.60 -15.03
C ILE A 319 12.10 -18.40 -13.76
N TYR A 320 11.35 -18.06 -12.72
CA TYR A 320 11.39 -18.68 -11.41
C TYR A 320 10.09 -19.45 -11.17
N GLN A 321 10.21 -20.69 -10.72
CA GLN A 321 9.09 -21.60 -10.50
C GLN A 321 9.06 -22.06 -9.04
N SER A 322 7.91 -22.59 -8.63
CA SER A 322 7.73 -23.25 -7.33
C SER A 322 7.49 -24.75 -7.48
N THR A 323 7.56 -25.48 -6.37
CA THR A 323 6.98 -26.82 -6.24
C THR A 323 5.45 -26.72 -6.16
N PRO A 324 4.70 -27.85 -6.16
CA PRO A 324 3.29 -27.81 -5.80
C PRO A 324 3.10 -27.13 -4.42
N PRO A 325 2.08 -26.24 -4.29
CA PRO A 325 1.71 -25.68 -3.00
C PRO A 325 1.06 -26.77 -2.13
N TYR A 326 1.08 -26.56 -0.82
CA TYR A 326 0.35 -27.36 0.15
C TYR A 326 -0.35 -26.46 1.15
N ARG A 327 -1.48 -26.96 1.66
CA ARG A 327 -2.23 -26.31 2.73
C ARG A 327 -1.67 -26.74 4.08
N LEU A 328 -1.46 -25.78 4.97
CA LEU A 328 -1.16 -26.05 6.37
C LEU A 328 -2.46 -26.23 7.14
N SER A 329 -2.40 -26.99 8.23
CA SER A 329 -3.52 -27.04 9.17
C SER A 329 -3.75 -25.66 9.79
N SER A 330 -4.97 -25.46 10.32
CA SER A 330 -5.31 -24.27 11.10
C SER A 330 -4.71 -24.30 12.51
N ASN A 331 -3.80 -25.24 12.80
CA ASN A 331 -3.08 -25.29 14.06
C ASN A 331 -1.99 -24.22 14.09
N GLU A 332 -2.15 -23.27 15.01
CA GLU A 332 -1.21 -22.20 15.30
C GLU A 332 0.25 -22.66 15.32
N LYS A 333 0.55 -23.77 16.02
CA LYS A 333 1.92 -24.27 16.18
C LYS A 333 2.51 -24.83 14.90
N GLU A 334 1.69 -25.43 14.04
CA GLU A 334 2.15 -25.95 12.75
C GLU A 334 2.46 -24.80 11.78
N ILE A 335 1.63 -23.75 11.78
CA ILE A 335 1.91 -22.52 11.02
C ILE A 335 3.22 -21.88 11.52
N MET A 336 3.40 -21.75 12.83
CA MET A 336 4.66 -21.25 13.42
C MET A 336 5.86 -22.09 12.99
N LYS A 337 5.75 -23.42 13.05
CA LYS A 337 6.84 -24.34 12.67
C LYS A 337 7.22 -24.18 11.21
N GLU A 338 6.23 -24.14 10.31
CA GLU A 338 6.48 -23.96 8.88
C GLU A 338 7.19 -22.64 8.60
N ILE A 339 6.75 -21.56 9.26
CA ILE A 339 7.39 -20.25 9.13
C ILE A 339 8.83 -20.30 9.66
N MET A 340 9.03 -20.96 10.81
CA MET A 340 10.33 -21.09 11.45
C MET A 340 11.33 -21.83 10.57
N ASP A 341 10.92 -22.94 9.96
CA ASP A 341 11.83 -23.83 9.26
C ASP A 341 12.04 -23.41 7.81
N ASN A 342 10.96 -23.01 7.14
CA ASN A 342 10.93 -22.88 5.69
C ASN A 342 10.68 -21.44 5.20
N GLY A 343 10.29 -20.52 6.08
CA GLY A 343 10.10 -19.10 5.79
C GLY A 343 8.64 -18.68 5.61
N PRO A 344 8.37 -17.46 5.14
CA PRO A 344 7.03 -16.88 5.12
C PRO A 344 5.98 -17.72 4.40
N VAL A 345 4.72 -17.63 4.84
CA VAL A 345 3.57 -18.35 4.27
C VAL A 345 2.52 -17.37 3.76
N GLN A 346 1.66 -17.80 2.84
CA GLN A 346 0.54 -17.00 2.37
C GLN A 346 -0.72 -17.32 3.19
N ALA A 347 -1.42 -16.31 3.66
CA ALA A 347 -2.70 -16.47 4.35
C ALA A 347 -3.80 -15.63 3.68
N ILE A 348 -5.04 -16.08 3.81
CA ILE A 348 -6.22 -15.28 3.48
C ILE A 348 -6.83 -14.78 4.78
N LEU A 349 -7.20 -13.52 4.82
CA LEU A 349 -8.00 -12.93 5.89
C LEU A 349 -9.23 -12.20 5.34
N GLU A 350 -10.21 -12.01 6.19
CA GLU A 350 -11.36 -11.15 5.97
C GLU A 350 -11.06 -9.74 6.47
N VAL A 351 -11.05 -8.77 5.56
CA VAL A 351 -10.75 -7.37 5.86
C VAL A 351 -12.05 -6.62 6.05
N HIS A 352 -12.23 -6.03 7.23
CA HIS A 352 -13.34 -5.15 7.59
C HIS A 352 -12.99 -3.68 7.35
N GLU A 353 -13.98 -2.79 7.46
CA GLU A 353 -13.81 -1.36 7.22
C GLU A 353 -12.78 -0.69 8.14
N ASP A 354 -12.68 -1.15 9.39
CA ASP A 354 -11.77 -0.58 10.39
C ASP A 354 -10.30 -0.94 10.14
N PHE A 355 -10.01 -2.02 9.42
CA PHE A 355 -8.65 -2.43 9.11
C PHE A 355 -7.92 -1.46 8.18
N PHE A 356 -8.65 -0.75 7.29
CA PHE A 356 -8.04 0.22 6.37
C PHE A 356 -7.31 1.34 7.12
N VAL A 357 -7.79 1.70 8.32
CA VAL A 357 -7.21 2.74 9.17
C VAL A 357 -6.19 2.19 10.19
N TYR A 358 -5.87 0.89 10.19
CA TYR A 358 -4.85 0.33 11.10
C TYR A 358 -3.52 1.09 11.01
N LYS A 359 -2.94 1.44 12.15
CA LYS A 359 -1.62 2.10 12.25
C LYS A 359 -0.58 1.28 13.01
N SER A 360 -0.93 0.78 14.18
CA SER A 360 0.00 0.02 15.04
C SER A 360 -0.73 -0.76 16.12
N GLY A 361 -0.03 -1.71 16.75
CA GLY A 361 -0.54 -2.55 17.83
C GLY A 361 -1.09 -3.88 17.31
N ILE A 362 -1.83 -4.62 18.13
CA ILE A 362 -2.35 -5.94 17.75
C ILE A 362 -3.79 -5.77 17.29
N TYR A 363 -4.00 -5.83 15.97
CA TYR A 363 -5.31 -5.71 15.35
C TYR A 363 -6.24 -6.85 15.77
N LYS A 364 -7.47 -6.45 16.07
CA LYS A 364 -8.65 -7.28 16.28
C LYS A 364 -9.83 -6.44 15.81
N HIS A 365 -10.73 -7.02 15.02
CA HIS A 365 -11.88 -6.29 14.48
C HIS A 365 -12.74 -5.75 15.63
N THR A 366 -13.13 -4.49 15.51
CA THR A 366 -13.82 -3.74 16.57
C THR A 366 -15.28 -3.51 16.24
N ASP A 367 -16.10 -3.37 17.28
CA ASP A 367 -17.54 -3.10 17.18
C ASP A 367 -17.87 -1.61 17.02
N VAL A 368 -16.87 -0.75 16.75
CA VAL A 368 -17.03 0.71 16.67
C VAL A 368 -18.04 1.15 15.61
N SER A 369 -18.19 0.38 14.53
CA SER A 369 -19.14 0.64 13.46
C SER A 369 -20.50 -0.04 13.68
N PHE A 370 -20.71 -0.79 14.78
CA PHE A 370 -21.88 -1.66 14.96
C PHE A 370 -23.22 -0.91 14.84
N THR A 371 -23.28 0.32 15.36
CA THR A 371 -24.48 1.17 15.29
C THR A 371 -24.67 1.84 13.93
N LYS A 372 -23.67 1.79 13.04
CA LYS A 372 -23.76 2.37 11.70
C LYS A 372 -24.64 1.52 10.77
N PRO A 373 -25.30 2.15 9.78
CA PRO A 373 -26.06 1.44 8.77
C PRO A 373 -25.23 0.35 8.06
N PRO A 374 -25.85 -0.71 7.54
CA PRO A 374 -25.13 -1.83 6.92
C PRO A 374 -24.15 -1.45 5.80
N HIS A 375 -24.39 -0.36 5.07
CA HIS A 375 -23.50 0.07 3.99
C HIS A 375 -22.14 0.62 4.45
N TYR A 376 -21.99 0.91 5.76
CA TYR A 376 -20.72 1.25 6.40
C TYR A 376 -19.98 0.03 6.98
N ARG A 377 -20.66 -1.12 7.08
CA ARG A 377 -20.12 -2.35 7.67
C ARG A 377 -19.95 -3.40 6.60
N LYS A 378 -18.84 -3.30 5.88
CA LYS A 378 -18.55 -4.15 4.73
C LYS A 378 -17.18 -4.78 4.89
N HIS A 379 -17.09 -6.01 4.43
CA HIS A 379 -15.87 -6.80 4.47
C HIS A 379 -15.63 -7.50 3.12
N ASN A 380 -14.37 -7.84 2.84
CA ASN A 380 -14.04 -8.71 1.72
C ASN A 380 -12.73 -9.46 1.99
N THR A 381 -12.44 -10.50 1.19
CA THR A 381 -11.26 -11.32 1.37
C THR A 381 -10.00 -10.70 0.77
N HIS A 382 -8.89 -10.82 1.49
CA HIS A 382 -7.57 -10.33 1.13
C HIS A 382 -6.52 -11.39 1.42
N SER A 383 -5.41 -11.38 0.69
CA SER A 383 -4.28 -12.29 0.98
C SER A 383 -3.04 -11.52 1.33
N VAL A 384 -2.32 -12.05 2.32
CA VAL A 384 -1.13 -11.45 2.94
C VAL A 384 -0.04 -12.50 3.08
N ARG A 385 1.17 -12.03 3.38
CA ARG A 385 2.31 -12.89 3.69
C ARG A 385 2.60 -12.82 5.19
N ILE A 386 2.48 -13.93 5.91
CA ILE A 386 2.88 -14.00 7.33
C ILE A 386 4.38 -14.27 7.41
N THR A 387 5.11 -13.40 8.12
CA THR A 387 6.58 -13.42 8.22
C THR A 387 7.09 -13.74 9.62
N GLY A 388 6.22 -13.80 10.63
CA GLY A 388 6.63 -14.10 12.00
C GLY A 388 5.50 -14.00 13.01
N TRP A 389 5.85 -14.03 14.28
CA TRP A 389 4.91 -13.95 15.40
C TRP A 389 5.58 -13.35 16.63
N GLY A 390 4.77 -12.98 17.61
CA GLY A 390 5.24 -12.55 18.91
C GLY A 390 4.19 -12.67 20.01
N GLU A 391 4.61 -12.31 21.22
CA GLU A 391 3.77 -12.24 22.41
C GLU A 391 4.11 -10.96 23.17
N GLU A 392 3.10 -10.16 23.49
CA GLU A 392 3.19 -8.99 24.35
C GLU A 392 2.52 -9.32 25.68
N ARG A 393 3.19 -9.04 26.80
CA ARG A 393 2.60 -9.13 28.13
C ARG A 393 1.99 -7.79 28.50
N ASN A 394 0.70 -7.80 28.83
CA ASN A 394 0.03 -6.65 29.43
C ASN A 394 0.43 -6.50 30.90
N TYR A 395 0.18 -5.32 31.46
CA TYR A 395 0.42 -5.02 32.89
C TYR A 395 -0.37 -5.92 33.85
N ASP A 396 -1.50 -6.48 33.41
CA ASP A 396 -2.33 -7.42 34.17
C ASP A 396 -1.81 -8.87 34.11
N GLY A 397 -0.68 -9.12 33.44
CA GLY A 397 -0.07 -10.44 33.28
C GLY A 397 -0.66 -11.26 32.13
N THR A 398 -1.69 -10.79 31.43
CA THR A 398 -2.24 -11.47 30.24
C THR A 398 -1.29 -11.34 29.05
N ALA A 399 -1.07 -12.45 28.33
CA ALA A 399 -0.25 -12.48 27.12
C ALA A 399 -1.12 -12.30 25.88
N LYS A 400 -0.90 -11.24 25.11
CA LYS A 400 -1.48 -11.02 23.80
C LYS A 400 -0.54 -11.56 22.73
N ARG A 401 -1.02 -12.57 22.00
CA ARG A 401 -0.28 -13.25 20.95
C ARG A 401 -0.64 -12.64 19.61
N PHE A 402 0.34 -12.48 18.74
CA PHE A 402 0.12 -11.91 17.41
C PHE A 402 0.93 -12.59 16.31
N TRP A 403 0.41 -12.52 15.09
CA TRP A 403 1.15 -12.75 13.85
C TRP A 403 1.74 -11.44 13.35
N ILE A 404 2.89 -11.51 12.69
CA ILE A 404 3.48 -10.40 11.92
C ILE A 404 3.21 -10.70 10.46
N ALA A 405 2.45 -9.84 9.79
CA ALA A 405 2.07 -10.02 8.40
C ALA A 405 2.44 -8.79 7.56
N ALA A 406 2.94 -9.06 6.35
CA ALA A 406 3.22 -8.06 5.33
C ALA A 406 1.98 -7.86 4.45
N ASN A 407 1.53 -6.62 4.35
CA ASN A 407 0.45 -6.23 3.45
C ASN A 407 1.00 -5.91 2.04
N SER A 408 0.14 -5.52 1.11
CA SER A 408 0.47 -5.14 -0.26
C SER A 408 0.03 -3.71 -0.59
N TRP A 409 -0.01 -2.82 0.40
CA TRP A 409 -0.42 -1.40 0.26
C TRP A 409 0.75 -0.43 0.48
N GLY A 410 1.97 -0.90 0.24
CA GLY A 410 3.19 -0.10 0.39
C GLY A 410 3.60 0.15 1.83
N LYS A 411 4.79 0.76 1.98
CA LYS A 411 5.43 0.99 3.28
C LYS A 411 4.79 2.11 4.09
N ASN A 412 4.02 2.99 3.45
CA ASN A 412 3.41 4.13 4.15
C ASN A 412 2.22 3.72 5.01
N TRP A 413 1.67 2.53 4.78
CA TRP A 413 0.55 1.99 5.54
C TRP A 413 1.03 1.17 6.75
N GLY A 414 0.30 1.26 7.87
CA GLY A 414 0.56 0.47 9.07
C GLY A 414 1.95 0.68 9.67
N GLU A 415 2.59 -0.43 10.03
CA GLU A 415 3.92 -0.54 10.63
C GLU A 415 4.96 -0.77 9.52
N ASN A 416 5.18 0.22 8.66
CA ASN A 416 6.07 0.15 7.49
C ASN A 416 5.63 -0.89 6.43
N GLY A 417 4.33 -0.99 6.16
CA GLY A 417 3.71 -1.98 5.27
C GLY A 417 3.40 -3.31 5.94
N TYR A 418 3.75 -3.46 7.21
CA TYR A 418 3.39 -4.60 8.04
C TYR A 418 2.23 -4.26 8.98
N PHE A 419 1.62 -5.30 9.52
CA PHE A 419 0.66 -5.22 10.60
C PHE A 419 0.79 -6.41 11.53
N ARG A 420 0.26 -6.26 12.73
CA ARG A 420 0.14 -7.34 13.70
C ARG A 420 -1.33 -7.61 13.96
N ILE A 421 -1.69 -8.88 14.00
CA ILE A 421 -3.08 -9.35 14.16
C ILE A 421 -3.11 -10.46 15.20
N ALA A 422 -4.19 -10.54 15.97
CA ALA A 422 -4.35 -11.53 17.03
C ALA A 422 -4.13 -12.97 16.51
N ARG A 423 -3.34 -13.75 17.27
CA ARG A 423 -2.94 -15.13 16.95
C ARG A 423 -3.57 -16.12 17.94
N GLY A 424 -3.96 -17.27 17.43
CA GLY A 424 -4.53 -18.39 18.20
C GLY A 424 -6.05 -18.30 18.41
N GLU A 425 -6.70 -17.32 17.78
CA GLU A 425 -8.14 -17.08 17.83
C GLU A 425 -8.78 -17.11 16.44
N ASN A 426 -8.00 -17.39 15.38
CA ASN A 426 -8.41 -17.29 13.99
C ASN A 426 -9.08 -15.94 13.65
N GLU A 427 -8.51 -14.85 14.18
CA GLU A 427 -9.00 -13.49 13.98
C GLU A 427 -9.09 -13.18 12.48
N CYS A 428 -10.27 -12.70 12.03
CA CYS A 428 -10.54 -12.43 10.62
C CYS A 428 -10.24 -13.63 9.70
N GLU A 429 -10.44 -14.86 10.16
CA GLU A 429 -10.14 -16.10 9.43
C GLU A 429 -8.67 -16.28 8.98
N ILE A 430 -7.71 -15.54 9.54
CA ILE A 430 -6.31 -15.55 9.05
C ILE A 430 -5.61 -16.91 9.17
N GLU A 431 -6.06 -17.79 10.06
CA GLU A 431 -5.51 -19.14 10.29
C GLU A 431 -6.31 -20.22 9.54
N ALA A 432 -7.42 -19.87 8.89
CA ALA A 432 -8.32 -20.83 8.24
C ALA A 432 -7.75 -21.40 6.93
N PHE A 433 -7.03 -20.57 6.16
CA PHE A 433 -6.46 -20.96 4.88
C PHE A 433 -5.04 -20.41 4.70
N VAL A 434 -4.06 -21.23 5.08
CA VAL A 434 -2.64 -20.92 4.98
C VAL A 434 -1.97 -21.86 3.99
N ILE A 435 -1.21 -21.30 3.05
CA ILE A 435 -0.47 -22.03 2.02
C ILE A 435 1.03 -21.87 2.24
N GLY A 436 1.71 -23.01 2.27
CA GLY A 436 3.16 -23.11 2.17
C GLY A 436 3.60 -23.64 0.81
N VAL A 437 4.85 -23.37 0.46
CA VAL A 437 5.44 -23.80 -0.82
C VAL A 437 6.96 -23.89 -0.69
N TRP A 438 7.57 -24.64 -1.62
CA TRP A 438 9.00 -24.63 -1.81
C TRP A 438 9.34 -23.95 -3.13
N GLY A 439 10.37 -23.12 -3.12
CA GLY A 439 11.02 -22.64 -4.32
C GLY A 439 11.62 -23.81 -5.09
N ARG A 440 11.48 -23.79 -6.42
CA ARG A 440 12.12 -24.77 -7.27
C ARG A 440 13.58 -24.36 -7.52
N VAL A 441 14.47 -24.75 -6.61
CA VAL A 441 15.90 -24.41 -6.69
C VAL A 441 16.72 -25.68 -6.95
N THR A 442 17.57 -25.67 -7.97
CA THR A 442 18.54 -26.75 -8.24
C THR A 442 19.98 -26.27 -8.05
N MET A 443 20.91 -27.21 -7.83
CA MET A 443 22.35 -26.90 -7.72
C MET A 443 22.89 -26.16 -8.95
N GLU A 444 22.40 -26.50 -10.14
CA GLU A 444 22.71 -25.80 -11.41
C GLU A 444 22.31 -24.31 -11.34
N ASP A 445 21.13 -24.02 -10.79
CA ASP A 445 20.60 -22.67 -10.71
C ASP A 445 21.47 -21.81 -9.76
N MET A 446 21.86 -22.37 -8.60
CA MET A 446 22.76 -21.70 -7.64
C MET A 446 24.15 -21.38 -8.26
N GLN A 447 24.73 -22.32 -9.00
CA GLN A 447 26.04 -22.13 -9.63
C GLN A 447 26.00 -21.08 -10.75
N SER A 448 24.96 -21.09 -11.58
CA SER A 448 24.80 -20.13 -12.68
C SER A 448 24.71 -18.68 -12.20
N HIS A 449 24.05 -18.44 -11.07
CA HIS A 449 23.94 -17.11 -10.47
C HIS A 449 25.24 -16.64 -9.82
N ARG A 450 26.04 -17.55 -9.22
CA ARG A 450 27.35 -17.21 -8.64
C ARG A 450 28.34 -16.73 -9.70
N HIS A 451 28.32 -17.31 -10.89
CA HIS A 451 29.15 -16.88 -12.01
C HIS A 451 28.73 -15.53 -12.59
N ARG A 452 27.44 -15.18 -12.54
CA ARG A 452 26.93 -13.87 -12.98
C ARG A 452 27.24 -12.75 -12.00
N ARG A 453 27.25 -12.99 -10.68
CA ARG A 453 27.63 -11.97 -9.67
C ARG A 453 29.13 -11.60 -9.68
N ARG A 454 29.98 -12.40 -10.33
CA ARG A 454 31.44 -12.17 -10.41
C ARG A 454 31.88 -11.43 -11.69
N LYS A 455 30.97 -11.23 -12.64
CA LYS A 455 31.17 -10.38 -13.81
C LYS A 455 30.37 -9.10 -13.60
#